data_AF-A0A2A1ZRE5-F1
#
_entry.id   AF-A0A2A1ZRE5-F1
#
_cell.length_a   1.000
_cell.length_b   1.000
_cell.length_c   1.000
_cell.angle_alpha   90.00
_cell.angle_beta   90.00
_cell.angle_gamma   90.00
#
_symmetry.space_group_name_H-M   'P 1'
#
loop_
_entity.id
_entity.type
_entity.pdbx_description
1 polymer ?
#
loop_
_entity_poly.entity_id
_entity_poly.type
_entity_poly.pdbx_seq_one_letter_code
_entity_poly.pdbx_strand_id
1 'polypeptide(L)'
;MKNDKSLFNQWALKYENDVKNSELNNQYPFKGYQDVIRGIYETVISQRGNKILDMGCGTGFLSEMFYKNDYEVTLGDFSANMLEIAKGKMPKANAYLGDFDEIISKLEGNKYDVITFTYSIHHISLEEQVILIKKLKSLLSLNGLIIIGDVLTKTKEQLANIKETFIRLWDDDEFYPVAEYLTSNLKHDFNIKSENYVTDLSGYLVFENKLSIADIKEVKYLKNVEKVKKIDLGWSSDTKYYVKSNDVEYLLRISDIKYKEAKLKEFDLMKIIWKKDINMSQPFEFGTFLGGKYSYILLSYIKGIQAEKSLLKYDVITQYSLGEKAGIMLKKIHQIKPDKELDFKEQYTKKINSRINQFRSCGIKNEKIEEMISYVLSNLKLLDNRPVCLHHGDYHVGNMVITDEENIGIIDFNRMKYGDPLYEFNRLYFSFRISKVFTKGLLDGYFGGILPQNINEYIKFYTSSVVIANITWSMMFGSDDVEFAINSINELYDEMYVNDLKVEDWYTI
;
A
#
# COMPACT_ATOMS: atom_id res chain seq x y z
N MET A 1 -22.15 11.14 -36.95
CA MET A 1 -23.39 11.90 -36.60
C MET A 1 -23.41 12.19 -35.10
N LYS A 2 -24.12 13.21 -34.59
CA LYS A 2 -24.29 13.39 -33.12
C LYS A 2 -24.89 12.10 -32.54
N ASN A 3 -24.25 11.52 -31.51
CA ASN A 3 -24.73 10.38 -30.71
C ASN A 3 -26.26 10.45 -30.49
N ASP A 4 -27.03 9.66 -31.24
CA ASP A 4 -28.50 9.71 -31.20
C ASP A 4 -29.00 8.94 -29.97
N LYS A 5 -29.34 9.69 -28.93
CA LYS A 5 -29.89 9.19 -27.66
C LYS A 5 -31.07 8.22 -27.85
N SER A 6 -31.81 8.33 -28.95
CA SER A 6 -32.93 7.43 -29.26
C SER A 6 -32.49 6.02 -29.66
N LEU A 7 -31.35 5.90 -30.36
CA LEU A 7 -30.79 4.63 -30.82
C LEU A 7 -30.26 3.81 -29.65
N PHE A 8 -29.53 4.44 -28.72
CA PHE A 8 -29.02 3.78 -27.51
C PHE A 8 -30.13 3.27 -26.59
N ASN A 9 -31.23 4.01 -26.48
CA ASN A 9 -32.41 3.57 -25.72
C ASN A 9 -33.05 2.30 -26.27
N GLN A 10 -32.97 2.06 -27.59
CA GLN A 10 -33.46 0.84 -28.23
C GLN A 10 -32.46 -0.32 -28.12
N TRP A 11 -31.16 -0.03 -28.11
CA TRP A 11 -30.10 -1.04 -28.04
C TRP A 11 -29.98 -1.74 -26.67
N ALA A 12 -30.40 -1.07 -25.59
CA ALA A 12 -30.33 -1.56 -24.20
C ALA A 12 -30.87 -2.98 -23.98
N LEU A 13 -31.92 -3.38 -24.71
CA LEU A 13 -32.55 -4.69 -24.55
C LEU A 13 -31.79 -5.84 -25.22
N LYS A 14 -30.82 -5.54 -26.11
CA LYS A 14 -30.06 -6.53 -26.90
C LYS A 14 -28.56 -6.55 -26.61
N TYR A 15 -28.03 -5.51 -25.97
CA TYR A 15 -26.60 -5.32 -25.72
C TYR A 15 -25.87 -6.58 -25.21
N GLU A 16 -26.36 -7.22 -24.15
CA GLU A 16 -25.70 -8.40 -23.57
C GLU A 16 -25.66 -9.60 -24.55
N ASN A 17 -26.64 -9.72 -25.46
CA ASN A 17 -26.63 -10.75 -26.50
C ASN A 17 -25.66 -10.39 -27.62
N ASP A 18 -25.55 -9.12 -27.99
CA ASP A 18 -24.61 -8.66 -29.03
C ASP A 18 -23.15 -8.83 -28.57
N VAL A 19 -22.86 -8.53 -27.30
CA VAL A 19 -21.55 -8.80 -26.66
C VAL A 19 -21.22 -10.30 -26.74
N LYS A 20 -22.14 -11.17 -26.29
CA LYS A 20 -21.94 -12.64 -26.33
C LYS A 20 -21.69 -13.14 -27.75
N ASN A 21 -22.46 -12.65 -28.73
CA ASN A 21 -22.33 -13.09 -30.12
C ASN A 21 -21.01 -12.64 -30.75
N SER A 22 -20.59 -11.38 -30.55
CA SER A 22 -19.32 -10.87 -31.08
C SER A 22 -18.11 -11.56 -30.45
N GLU A 23 -18.16 -11.79 -29.13
CA GLU A 23 -17.11 -12.49 -28.39
C GLU A 23 -16.95 -13.96 -28.82
N LEU A 24 -18.05 -14.71 -28.95
CA LEU A 24 -18.02 -16.11 -29.43
C LEU A 24 -17.43 -16.23 -30.84
N ASN A 25 -17.63 -15.21 -31.67
CA ASN A 25 -17.09 -15.17 -33.02
C ASN A 25 -15.67 -14.58 -33.08
N ASN A 26 -15.11 -14.16 -31.95
CA ASN A 26 -13.79 -13.54 -31.84
C ASN A 26 -13.67 -12.29 -32.74
N GLN A 27 -14.72 -11.47 -32.80
CA GLN A 27 -14.86 -10.35 -33.72
C GLN A 27 -14.84 -9.00 -33.00
N TYR A 28 -14.57 -7.96 -33.79
CA TYR A 28 -14.80 -6.58 -33.39
C TYR A 28 -16.29 -6.34 -33.01
N PRO A 29 -16.60 -5.49 -32.01
CA PRO A 29 -15.66 -4.82 -31.09
C PRO A 29 -15.36 -5.63 -29.80
N PHE A 30 -16.03 -6.76 -29.55
CA PHE A 30 -16.03 -7.44 -28.24
C PHE A 30 -15.08 -8.65 -28.12
N LYS A 31 -14.13 -8.81 -29.04
CA LYS A 31 -13.07 -9.82 -28.92
C LYS A 31 -12.30 -9.67 -27.60
N GLY A 32 -12.32 -10.71 -26.76
CA GLY A 32 -11.65 -10.72 -25.46
C GLY A 32 -12.36 -9.90 -24.36
N TYR A 33 -13.62 -9.51 -24.56
CA TYR A 33 -14.38 -8.68 -23.63
C TYR A 33 -14.40 -9.23 -22.19
N GLN A 34 -14.71 -10.51 -21.98
CA GLN A 34 -14.77 -11.09 -20.63
C GLN A 34 -13.43 -11.06 -19.91
N ASP A 35 -12.33 -11.27 -20.63
CA ASP A 35 -10.99 -11.22 -20.06
C ASP A 35 -10.59 -9.78 -19.68
N VAL A 36 -11.01 -8.77 -20.46
CA VAL A 36 -10.87 -7.35 -20.09
C VAL A 36 -11.66 -7.07 -18.80
N ILE A 37 -12.94 -7.45 -18.75
CA ILE A 37 -13.78 -7.25 -17.56
C ILE A 37 -13.19 -7.97 -16.34
N ARG A 38 -12.71 -9.21 -16.49
CA ARG A 38 -12.06 -9.95 -15.42
C ARG A 38 -10.80 -9.24 -14.91
N GLY A 39 -9.93 -8.78 -15.82
CA GLY A 39 -8.71 -8.06 -15.45
C GLY A 39 -8.99 -6.74 -14.73
N ILE A 40 -10.02 -6.01 -15.15
CA ILE A 40 -10.48 -4.80 -14.44
C ILE A 40 -11.00 -5.17 -13.06
N TYR A 41 -11.84 -6.19 -12.94
CA TYR A 41 -12.36 -6.65 -11.65
C TYR A 41 -11.24 -7.02 -10.68
N GLU A 42 -10.26 -7.83 -11.12
CA GLU A 42 -9.08 -8.23 -10.34
C GLU A 42 -8.24 -7.01 -9.90
N THR A 43 -8.07 -6.04 -10.79
CA THR A 43 -7.37 -4.78 -10.48
C THR A 43 -8.11 -3.97 -9.41
N VAL A 44 -9.45 -3.92 -9.46
CA VAL A 44 -10.25 -3.13 -8.51
C VAL A 44 -10.33 -3.81 -7.14
N ILE A 45 -10.47 -5.14 -7.07
CA ILE A 45 -10.56 -5.84 -5.78
C ILE A 45 -9.22 -5.89 -5.03
N SER A 46 -8.10 -5.71 -5.73
CA SER A 46 -6.77 -5.59 -5.13
C SER A 46 -6.45 -4.16 -4.66
N GLN A 47 -7.26 -3.18 -5.06
CA GLN A 47 -7.12 -1.78 -4.64
C GLN A 47 -7.75 -1.55 -3.27
N ARG A 48 -7.15 -0.66 -2.47
CA ARG A 48 -7.75 -0.20 -1.20
C ARG A 48 -8.88 0.79 -1.46
N GLY A 49 -9.97 0.63 -0.73
CA GLY A 49 -11.17 1.45 -0.85
C GLY A 49 -12.30 0.71 -1.55
N ASN A 50 -13.51 1.26 -1.50
CA ASN A 50 -14.70 0.60 -2.01
C ASN A 50 -15.68 1.54 -2.73
N LYS A 51 -15.32 2.81 -2.95
CA LYS A 51 -16.14 3.77 -3.71
C LYS A 51 -15.78 3.73 -5.19
N ILE A 52 -16.72 3.31 -6.02
CA ILE A 52 -16.53 3.20 -7.47
C ILE A 52 -17.51 4.09 -8.23
N LEU A 53 -17.00 4.73 -9.29
CA LEU A 53 -17.80 5.44 -10.29
C LEU A 53 -17.64 4.72 -11.63
N ASP A 54 -18.73 4.25 -12.20
CA ASP A 54 -18.75 3.62 -13.52
C ASP A 54 -19.33 4.59 -14.56
N MET A 55 -18.48 5.11 -15.45
CA MET A 55 -18.80 6.12 -16.45
C MET A 55 -19.15 5.46 -17.79
N GLY A 56 -20.41 5.59 -18.19
CA GLY A 56 -21.00 4.82 -19.29
C GLY A 56 -21.27 3.39 -18.85
N CYS A 57 -21.99 3.22 -17.74
CA CYS A 57 -22.17 1.92 -17.10
C CYS A 57 -23.04 0.92 -17.90
N GLY A 58 -23.78 1.39 -18.92
CA GLY A 58 -24.72 0.56 -19.67
C GLY A 58 -25.75 -0.11 -18.75
N THR A 59 -25.99 -1.41 -18.94
CA THR A 59 -26.88 -2.21 -18.09
C THR A 59 -26.27 -2.56 -16.72
N GLY A 60 -25.07 -2.04 -16.40
CA GLY A 60 -24.40 -2.20 -15.11
C GLY A 60 -23.70 -3.54 -14.89
N PHE A 61 -23.27 -4.24 -15.95
CA PHE A 61 -22.68 -5.59 -15.84
C PHE A 61 -21.48 -5.65 -14.88
N LEU A 62 -20.44 -4.84 -15.11
CA LEU A 62 -19.26 -4.79 -14.23
C LEU A 62 -19.63 -4.23 -12.85
N SER A 63 -20.39 -3.14 -12.83
CA SER A 63 -20.86 -2.50 -11.60
C SER A 63 -21.63 -3.43 -10.66
N GLU A 64 -22.45 -4.35 -11.19
CA GLU A 64 -23.20 -5.33 -10.41
C GLU A 64 -22.28 -6.28 -9.64
N MET A 65 -21.14 -6.66 -10.24
CA MET A 65 -20.13 -7.50 -9.58
C MET A 65 -19.58 -6.80 -8.34
N PHE A 66 -19.25 -5.51 -8.43
CA PHE A 66 -18.77 -4.72 -7.29
C PHE A 66 -19.86 -4.48 -6.25
N TYR A 67 -21.08 -4.16 -6.68
CA TYR A 67 -22.22 -3.95 -5.80
C TYR A 67 -22.51 -5.19 -4.93
N LYS A 68 -22.40 -6.40 -5.50
CA LYS A 68 -22.54 -7.67 -4.75
C LYS A 68 -21.44 -7.93 -3.74
N ASN A 69 -20.30 -7.23 -3.84
CA ASN A 69 -19.17 -7.30 -2.91
C ASN A 69 -19.07 -6.06 -2.01
N ASP A 70 -20.22 -5.44 -1.70
CA ASP A 70 -20.34 -4.30 -0.76
C ASP A 70 -19.55 -3.03 -1.15
N TYR A 71 -19.30 -2.83 -2.45
CA TYR A 71 -18.81 -1.54 -2.96
C TYR A 71 -19.92 -0.49 -2.96
N GLU A 72 -19.54 0.75 -2.66
CA GLU A 72 -20.40 1.92 -2.85
C GLU A 72 -20.35 2.34 -4.33
N VAL A 73 -21.31 1.82 -5.10
CA VAL A 73 -21.38 2.02 -6.54
C VAL A 73 -22.13 3.30 -6.91
N THR A 74 -21.49 4.12 -7.75
CA THR A 74 -22.12 5.23 -8.47
C THR A 74 -22.09 4.94 -9.98
N LEU A 75 -23.23 5.12 -10.62
CA LEU A 75 -23.47 4.85 -12.04
C LEU A 75 -23.67 6.16 -12.79
N GLY A 76 -23.02 6.32 -13.93
CA GLY A 76 -23.25 7.41 -14.86
C GLY A 76 -23.52 6.88 -16.25
N ASP A 77 -24.61 7.29 -16.89
CA ASP A 77 -24.89 6.93 -18.28
C ASP A 77 -25.79 7.99 -18.93
N PHE A 78 -25.71 8.16 -20.25
CA PHE A 78 -26.53 9.13 -20.98
C PHE A 78 -27.89 8.55 -21.42
N SER A 79 -28.05 7.22 -21.39
CA SER A 79 -29.31 6.51 -21.66
C SER A 79 -30.11 6.27 -20.39
N ALA A 80 -31.33 6.79 -20.36
CA ALA A 80 -32.25 6.56 -19.25
C ALA A 80 -32.65 5.09 -19.10
N ASN A 81 -32.82 4.37 -20.22
CA ASN A 81 -33.19 2.96 -20.23
C ASN A 81 -32.07 2.08 -19.66
N MET A 82 -30.80 2.38 -20.00
CA MET A 82 -29.64 1.68 -19.45
C MET A 82 -29.58 1.85 -17.92
N LEU A 83 -29.74 3.09 -17.43
CA LEU A 83 -29.78 3.36 -16.00
C LEU A 83 -30.95 2.69 -15.28
N GLU A 84 -32.13 2.60 -15.91
CA GLU A 84 -33.28 1.91 -15.33
C GLU A 84 -32.98 0.42 -15.11
N ILE A 85 -32.39 -0.25 -16.11
CA ILE A 85 -31.97 -1.65 -16.00
C ILE A 85 -30.91 -1.82 -14.91
N ALA A 86 -29.87 -0.96 -14.92
CA ALA A 86 -28.79 -1.02 -13.95
C ALA A 86 -29.29 -0.78 -12.52
N LYS A 87 -30.20 0.19 -12.32
CA LYS A 87 -30.87 0.46 -11.03
C LYS A 87 -31.75 -0.69 -10.56
N GLY A 88 -32.41 -1.40 -11.48
CA GLY A 88 -33.15 -2.62 -11.17
C GLY A 88 -32.25 -3.70 -10.54
N LYS A 89 -31.02 -3.86 -11.06
CA LYS A 89 -30.00 -4.77 -10.52
C LYS A 89 -29.37 -4.25 -9.22
N MET A 90 -29.19 -2.94 -9.10
CA MET A 90 -28.46 -2.27 -8.01
C MET A 90 -29.31 -1.16 -7.35
N PRO A 91 -30.35 -1.51 -6.57
CA PRO A 91 -31.33 -0.54 -6.09
C PRO A 91 -30.75 0.55 -5.17
N LYS A 92 -29.65 0.25 -4.45
CA LYS A 92 -28.98 1.22 -3.57
C LYS A 92 -27.85 2.02 -4.23
N ALA A 93 -27.45 1.69 -5.47
CA ALA A 93 -26.40 2.44 -6.16
C ALA A 93 -26.86 3.86 -6.47
N ASN A 94 -25.98 4.85 -6.45
CA ASN A 94 -26.31 6.19 -6.95
C ASN A 94 -26.32 6.15 -8.49
N ALA A 95 -27.25 6.84 -9.17
CA ALA A 95 -27.29 6.87 -10.63
C ALA A 95 -27.51 8.29 -11.15
N TYR A 96 -26.74 8.68 -12.16
CA TYR A 96 -26.75 10.02 -12.73
C TYR A 96 -26.94 9.93 -14.25
N LEU A 97 -28.07 10.44 -14.73
CA LEU A 97 -28.38 10.56 -16.16
C LEU A 97 -27.68 11.80 -16.73
N GLY A 98 -26.90 11.64 -17.80
CA GLY A 98 -26.28 12.74 -18.53
C GLY A 98 -25.12 12.26 -19.40
N ASP A 99 -24.57 13.15 -20.22
CA ASP A 99 -23.25 12.90 -20.81
C ASP A 99 -22.15 12.98 -19.75
N PHE A 100 -20.90 12.71 -20.13
CA PHE A 100 -19.79 12.69 -19.19
C PHE A 100 -19.60 14.02 -18.44
N ASP A 101 -19.77 15.17 -19.11
CA ASP A 101 -19.59 16.49 -18.49
C ASP A 101 -20.73 16.82 -17.53
N GLU A 102 -21.97 16.52 -17.92
CA GLU A 102 -23.15 16.66 -17.06
C GLU A 102 -23.02 15.78 -15.81
N ILE A 103 -22.57 14.53 -15.94
CA ILE A 103 -22.35 13.62 -14.81
C ILE A 103 -21.29 14.19 -13.87
N ILE A 104 -20.13 14.59 -14.39
CA ILE A 104 -19.03 15.14 -13.57
C ILE A 104 -19.52 16.35 -12.75
N SER A 105 -20.30 17.25 -13.35
CA SER A 105 -20.84 18.42 -12.65
C SER A 105 -21.73 18.06 -11.45
N LYS A 106 -22.49 16.96 -11.54
CA LYS A 106 -23.37 16.47 -10.46
C LYS A 106 -22.61 15.76 -9.34
N LEU A 107 -21.35 15.40 -9.59
CA LEU A 107 -20.49 14.68 -8.65
C LEU A 107 -19.51 15.58 -7.91
N GLU A 108 -19.61 16.90 -8.06
CA GLU A 108 -18.70 17.85 -7.42
C GLU A 108 -18.62 17.62 -5.89
N GLY A 109 -17.40 17.54 -5.37
CA GLY A 109 -17.13 17.27 -3.95
C GLY A 109 -17.00 15.79 -3.57
N ASN A 110 -17.56 14.87 -4.38
CA ASN A 110 -17.41 13.43 -4.19
C ASN A 110 -15.99 12.96 -4.51
N LYS A 111 -15.64 11.80 -3.96
CA LYS A 111 -14.34 11.15 -4.16
C LYS A 111 -14.52 9.66 -4.37
N TYR A 112 -13.82 9.14 -5.38
CA TYR A 112 -13.85 7.74 -5.79
C TYR A 112 -12.46 7.13 -5.70
N ASP A 113 -12.42 5.89 -5.26
CA ASP A 113 -11.20 5.08 -5.21
C ASP A 113 -10.92 4.47 -6.59
N VAL A 114 -11.97 4.22 -7.37
CA VAL A 114 -11.87 3.78 -8.77
C VAL A 114 -12.91 4.49 -9.61
N ILE A 115 -12.51 4.94 -10.81
CA ILE A 115 -13.40 5.38 -11.87
C ILE A 115 -13.17 4.46 -13.08
N THR A 116 -14.22 3.82 -13.58
CA THR A 116 -14.13 2.90 -14.73
C THR A 116 -14.78 3.50 -15.96
N PHE A 117 -14.20 3.19 -17.12
CA PHE A 117 -14.86 3.23 -18.42
C PHE A 117 -14.72 1.83 -19.03
N THR A 118 -15.83 1.18 -19.34
CA THR A 118 -15.83 -0.10 -20.04
C THR A 118 -16.62 0.02 -21.33
N TYR A 119 -15.91 0.02 -22.47
CA TYR A 119 -16.51 0.12 -23.80
C TYR A 119 -17.48 1.30 -23.93
N SER A 120 -17.07 2.47 -23.44
CA SER A 120 -17.91 3.67 -23.39
C SER A 120 -17.19 4.95 -23.77
N ILE A 121 -15.86 5.02 -23.61
CA ILE A 121 -15.10 6.25 -23.81
C ILE A 121 -14.83 6.53 -25.31
N HIS A 122 -14.95 5.53 -26.17
CA HIS A 122 -14.70 5.64 -27.61
C HIS A 122 -15.73 6.51 -28.36
N HIS A 123 -16.81 6.96 -27.73
CA HIS A 123 -17.78 7.88 -28.33
C HIS A 123 -17.30 9.35 -28.39
N ILE A 124 -16.09 9.64 -27.90
CA ILE A 124 -15.45 10.95 -27.95
C ILE A 124 -14.04 10.84 -28.53
N SER A 125 -13.58 11.90 -29.20
CA SER A 125 -12.26 11.93 -29.85
C SER A 125 -11.10 11.68 -28.88
N LEU A 126 -9.95 11.22 -29.38
CA LEU A 126 -8.75 10.99 -28.55
C LEU A 126 -8.33 12.23 -27.75
N GLU A 127 -8.46 13.42 -28.35
CA GLU A 127 -8.21 14.71 -27.68
C GLU A 127 -9.20 14.95 -26.53
N GLU A 128 -10.48 14.68 -26.75
CA GLU A 128 -11.53 14.80 -25.72
C GLU A 128 -11.37 13.76 -24.61
N GLN A 129 -10.91 12.54 -24.91
CA GLN A 129 -10.58 11.53 -23.89
C GLN A 129 -9.52 12.06 -22.92
N VAL A 130 -8.45 12.67 -23.43
CA VAL A 130 -7.41 13.29 -22.59
C VAL A 130 -8.00 14.39 -21.71
N ILE A 131 -8.86 15.25 -22.25
CA ILE A 131 -9.52 16.33 -21.50
C ILE A 131 -10.41 15.76 -20.39
N LEU A 132 -11.23 14.76 -20.73
CA LEU A 132 -12.15 14.08 -19.80
C LEU A 132 -11.38 13.44 -18.64
N ILE A 133 -10.34 12.66 -18.95
CA ILE A 133 -9.53 11.97 -17.93
C ILE A 133 -8.87 12.99 -16.98
N LYS A 134 -8.39 14.13 -17.49
CA LYS A 134 -7.84 15.20 -16.64
C LYS A 134 -8.90 15.83 -15.73
N LYS A 135 -10.13 16.06 -16.22
CA LYS A 135 -11.24 16.58 -15.39
C LYS A 135 -11.58 15.63 -14.22
N LEU A 136 -11.56 14.33 -14.46
CA LEU A 136 -11.85 13.29 -13.46
C LEU A 136 -10.87 13.25 -12.30
N LYS A 137 -9.67 13.84 -12.43
CA LYS A 137 -8.71 13.97 -11.33
C LYS A 137 -9.32 14.61 -10.08
N SER A 138 -10.23 15.57 -10.28
CA SER A 138 -10.95 16.24 -9.18
C SER A 138 -11.88 15.31 -8.40
N LEU A 139 -12.31 14.19 -8.99
CA LEU A 139 -13.15 13.17 -8.38
C LEU A 139 -12.36 11.99 -7.79
N LEU A 140 -11.04 11.91 -8.02
CA LEU A 140 -10.21 10.82 -7.46
C LEU A 140 -9.80 11.07 -6.02
N SER A 141 -9.79 9.99 -5.23
CA SER A 141 -9.08 9.92 -3.94
C SER A 141 -7.55 9.97 -4.15
N LEU A 142 -6.77 10.09 -3.07
CA LEU A 142 -5.32 10.35 -3.15
C LEU A 142 -4.55 9.30 -3.96
N ASN A 143 -4.99 8.04 -3.90
CA ASN A 143 -4.44 6.92 -4.67
C ASN A 143 -5.51 6.33 -5.62
N GLY A 144 -6.53 7.12 -5.96
CA GLY A 144 -7.63 6.65 -6.79
C GLY A 144 -7.16 6.26 -8.19
N LEU A 145 -7.84 5.30 -8.80
CA LEU A 145 -7.54 4.79 -10.13
C LEU A 145 -8.57 5.28 -11.16
N ILE A 146 -8.12 5.53 -12.38
CA ILE A 146 -8.95 5.55 -13.57
C ILE A 146 -8.58 4.32 -14.39
N ILE A 147 -9.57 3.47 -14.69
CA ILE A 147 -9.38 2.26 -15.48
C ILE A 147 -10.22 2.37 -16.75
N ILE A 148 -9.57 2.21 -17.91
CA ILE A 148 -10.22 2.30 -19.22
C ILE A 148 -10.07 0.95 -19.90
N GLY A 149 -11.15 0.18 -19.99
CA GLY A 149 -11.22 -1.06 -20.77
C GLY A 149 -12.02 -0.86 -22.03
N ASP A 150 -11.44 -1.19 -23.18
CA ASP A 150 -12.09 -0.95 -24.46
C ASP A 150 -11.43 -1.78 -25.57
N VAL A 151 -11.87 -1.57 -26.81
CA VAL A 151 -10.98 -1.78 -27.95
C VAL A 151 -9.78 -0.85 -27.75
N LEU A 152 -8.60 -1.43 -27.60
CA LEU A 152 -7.40 -0.73 -27.17
C LEU A 152 -6.20 -1.25 -27.95
N THR A 153 -5.49 -0.35 -28.61
CA THR A 153 -4.21 -0.65 -29.27
C THR A 153 -3.07 0.12 -28.65
N LYS A 154 -1.84 -0.37 -28.84
CA LYS A 154 -0.65 0.35 -28.37
C LYS A 154 -0.42 1.61 -29.19
N THR A 155 -0.52 1.48 -30.52
CA THR A 155 -0.18 2.55 -31.48
C THR A 155 -1.35 2.86 -32.42
N LYS A 156 -1.32 4.06 -33.03
CA LYS A 156 -2.28 4.45 -34.08
C LYS A 156 -2.18 3.57 -35.33
N GLU A 157 -0.98 3.06 -35.65
CA GLU A 157 -0.75 2.16 -36.78
C GLU A 157 -1.47 0.82 -36.56
N GLN A 158 -1.38 0.25 -35.36
CA GLN A 158 -2.12 -0.97 -35.03
C GLN A 158 -3.63 -0.76 -35.15
N LEU A 159 -4.15 0.40 -34.73
CA LEU A 159 -5.57 0.71 -34.87
C LEU A 159 -5.99 0.79 -36.34
N ALA A 160 -5.17 1.40 -37.20
CA ALA A 160 -5.40 1.45 -38.63
C ALA A 160 -5.44 0.04 -39.27
N ASN A 161 -4.55 -0.86 -38.86
CA ASN A 161 -4.54 -2.25 -39.34
C ASN A 161 -5.81 -3.02 -38.92
N ILE A 162 -6.30 -2.78 -37.70
CA ILE A 162 -7.56 -3.37 -37.22
C ILE A 162 -8.73 -2.84 -38.03
N LYS A 163 -8.76 -1.53 -38.30
CA LYS A 163 -9.76 -0.90 -39.17
C LYS A 163 -9.79 -1.53 -40.55
N GLU A 164 -8.63 -1.74 -41.18
CA GLU A 164 -8.55 -2.41 -42.48
C GLU A 164 -9.05 -3.87 -42.42
N THR A 165 -8.69 -4.60 -41.36
CA THR A 165 -9.10 -5.99 -41.15
C THR A 165 -10.62 -6.12 -40.99
N PHE A 166 -11.24 -5.18 -40.28
CA PHE A 166 -12.68 -5.19 -39.98
C PHE A 166 -13.47 -4.12 -40.74
N ILE A 167 -13.02 -3.72 -41.93
CA ILE A 167 -13.58 -2.58 -42.69
C ILE A 167 -15.10 -2.63 -42.92
N ARG A 168 -15.70 -3.83 -42.95
CA ARG A 168 -17.16 -4.01 -43.13
C ARG A 168 -17.97 -3.85 -41.84
N LEU A 169 -17.32 -4.01 -40.68
CA LEU A 169 -17.92 -3.90 -39.35
C LEU A 169 -17.51 -2.61 -38.64
N TRP A 170 -16.44 -1.95 -39.10
CA TRP A 170 -15.87 -0.76 -38.49
C TRP A 170 -16.86 0.40 -38.42
N ASP A 171 -16.94 1.03 -37.25
CA ASP A 171 -17.69 2.27 -37.07
C ASP A 171 -16.75 3.49 -37.19
N ASP A 172 -16.99 4.33 -38.20
CA ASP A 172 -16.22 5.55 -38.45
C ASP A 172 -16.58 6.70 -37.49
N ASP A 173 -17.68 6.58 -36.74
CA ASP A 173 -18.09 7.53 -35.70
C ASP A 173 -17.48 7.17 -34.31
N GLU A 174 -16.71 6.08 -34.19
CA GLU A 174 -16.04 5.65 -32.95
C GLU A 174 -14.52 5.91 -32.96
N PHE A 175 -14.00 6.39 -31.81
CA PHE A 175 -12.62 6.81 -31.61
C PHE A 175 -11.97 6.00 -30.49
N TYR A 176 -11.38 4.86 -30.82
CA TYR A 176 -10.83 3.97 -29.79
C TYR A 176 -9.57 4.50 -29.09
N PRO A 177 -9.42 4.24 -27.79
CA PRO A 177 -8.20 4.53 -27.04
C PRO A 177 -6.93 3.99 -27.70
N VAL A 178 -5.87 4.81 -27.69
CA VAL A 178 -4.52 4.43 -28.11
C VAL A 178 -3.56 4.66 -26.95
N ALA A 179 -2.95 3.58 -26.45
CA ALA A 179 -2.18 3.61 -25.21
C ALA A 179 -1.05 4.65 -25.23
N GLU A 180 -0.19 4.64 -26.25
CA GLU A 180 0.94 5.57 -26.34
C GLU A 180 0.49 7.04 -26.40
N TYR A 181 -0.64 7.31 -27.04
CA TYR A 181 -1.20 8.67 -27.11
C TYR A 181 -1.71 9.12 -25.74
N LEU A 182 -2.50 8.28 -25.06
CA LEU A 182 -3.05 8.61 -23.75
C LEU A 182 -1.93 8.74 -22.70
N THR A 183 -1.02 7.77 -22.62
CA THR A 183 0.08 7.78 -21.63
C THR A 183 1.01 8.97 -21.83
N SER A 184 1.35 9.33 -23.06
CA SER A 184 2.18 10.49 -23.37
C SER A 184 1.56 11.81 -22.92
N ASN A 185 0.23 11.96 -23.09
CA ASN A 185 -0.50 13.19 -22.75
C ASN A 185 -0.91 13.28 -21.27
N LEU A 186 -0.92 12.15 -20.54
CA LEU A 186 -1.40 12.04 -19.15
C LEU A 186 -0.29 11.83 -18.11
N LYS A 187 0.95 11.51 -18.50
CA LYS A 187 2.09 11.23 -17.58
C LYS A 187 2.43 12.34 -16.57
N HIS A 188 2.05 13.59 -16.86
CA HIS A 188 2.25 14.70 -15.95
C HIS A 188 1.20 14.73 -14.84
N ASP A 189 -0.02 14.28 -15.15
CA ASP A 189 -1.20 14.35 -14.29
C ASP A 189 -1.45 13.04 -13.51
N PHE A 190 -0.96 11.91 -14.03
CA PHE A 190 -1.18 10.57 -13.49
C PHE A 190 0.11 9.74 -13.49
N ASN A 191 0.16 8.73 -12.61
CA ASN A 191 1.13 7.64 -12.73
C ASN A 191 0.51 6.55 -13.60
N ILE A 192 1.25 6.09 -14.61
CA ILE A 192 0.80 4.97 -15.45
C ILE A 192 1.13 3.68 -14.69
N LYS A 193 0.11 2.96 -14.21
CA LYS A 193 0.30 1.73 -13.42
C LYS A 193 0.53 0.53 -14.29
N SER A 194 -0.27 0.35 -15.34
CA SER A 194 -0.16 -0.78 -16.26
C SER A 194 -0.85 -0.50 -17.59
N GLU A 195 -0.34 -1.17 -18.62
CA GLU A 195 -0.97 -1.32 -19.93
C GLU A 195 -1.21 -2.82 -20.15
N ASN A 196 -2.47 -3.26 -20.18
CA ASN A 196 -2.82 -4.67 -20.24
C ASN A 196 -3.51 -4.97 -21.57
N TYR A 197 -2.80 -5.65 -22.47
CA TYR A 197 -3.34 -6.08 -23.77
C TYR A 197 -3.86 -7.51 -23.64
N VAL A 198 -5.17 -7.69 -23.80
CA VAL A 198 -5.84 -9.00 -23.72
C VAL A 198 -5.80 -9.69 -25.07
N THR A 199 -6.02 -8.93 -26.14
CA THR A 199 -5.86 -9.39 -27.52
C THR A 199 -5.09 -8.34 -28.34
N ASP A 200 -5.00 -8.56 -29.65
CA ASP A 200 -4.52 -7.58 -30.62
C ASP A 200 -5.45 -6.36 -30.77
N LEU A 201 -6.71 -6.44 -30.31
CA LEU A 201 -7.70 -5.36 -30.42
C LEU A 201 -8.34 -4.92 -29.12
N SER A 202 -8.06 -5.57 -27.99
CA SER A 202 -8.71 -5.27 -26.71
C SER A 202 -7.73 -5.29 -25.54
N GLY A 203 -8.04 -4.48 -24.54
CA GLY A 203 -7.22 -4.36 -23.35
C GLY A 203 -7.76 -3.32 -22.38
N TYR A 204 -6.98 -3.05 -21.33
CA TYR A 204 -7.29 -1.98 -20.40
C TYR A 204 -6.06 -1.24 -19.89
N LEU A 205 -6.23 0.07 -19.65
CA LEU A 205 -5.22 0.96 -19.09
C LEU A 205 -5.56 1.30 -17.65
N VAL A 206 -4.54 1.39 -16.79
CA VAL A 206 -4.69 1.79 -15.38
C VAL A 206 -3.86 3.03 -15.11
N PHE A 207 -4.54 4.13 -14.77
CA PHE A 207 -3.93 5.39 -14.35
C PHE A 207 -4.18 5.61 -12.87
N GLU A 208 -3.13 5.85 -12.09
CA GLU A 208 -3.25 6.22 -10.68
C GLU A 208 -3.12 7.74 -10.52
N ASN A 209 -3.95 8.32 -9.65
CA ASN A 209 -3.88 9.72 -9.29
C ASN A 209 -2.46 10.10 -8.81
N LYS A 210 -1.98 11.25 -9.27
CA LYS A 210 -0.67 11.81 -8.91
C LYS A 210 -0.87 13.16 -8.26
N LEU A 211 -0.36 13.33 -7.04
CA LEU A 211 -0.36 14.62 -6.36
C LEU A 211 0.27 15.70 -7.24
N SER A 212 -0.42 16.83 -7.34
CA SER A 212 0.13 18.01 -8.01
C SER A 212 1.06 18.78 -7.08
N ILE A 213 1.94 19.59 -7.69
CA ILE A 213 2.76 20.54 -6.93
C ILE A 213 1.87 21.55 -6.17
N ALA A 214 0.72 21.93 -6.73
CA ALA A 214 -0.22 22.86 -6.09
C ALA A 214 -0.77 22.28 -4.79
N ASP A 215 -1.15 21.00 -4.79
CA ASP A 215 -1.62 20.29 -3.58
C ASP A 215 -0.54 20.34 -2.48
N ILE A 216 0.70 20.01 -2.85
CA ILE A 216 1.82 19.91 -1.90
C ILE A 216 2.16 21.27 -1.27
N LYS A 217 1.95 22.37 -2.01
CA LYS A 217 2.18 23.74 -1.51
C LYS A 217 1.25 24.15 -0.37
N GLU A 218 0.19 23.39 -0.06
CA GLU A 218 -0.59 23.59 1.17
C GLU A 218 0.28 23.44 2.43
N VAL A 219 1.30 22.58 2.39
CA VAL A 219 2.24 22.34 3.50
C VAL A 219 3.16 23.54 3.70
N LYS A 220 3.36 23.98 4.95
CA LYS A 220 4.05 25.25 5.27
C LYS A 220 5.48 25.29 4.73
N TYR A 221 6.22 24.19 4.86
CA TYR A 221 7.63 24.11 4.47
C TYR A 221 7.85 23.84 2.97
N LEU A 222 6.80 23.50 2.21
CA LEU A 222 6.90 23.04 0.83
C LEU A 222 6.43 24.10 -0.17
N LYS A 223 6.91 25.33 -0.04
CA LYS A 223 6.47 26.46 -0.91
C LYS A 223 7.17 26.49 -2.28
N ASN A 224 8.45 26.12 -2.35
CA ASN A 224 9.24 26.12 -3.58
C ASN A 224 9.65 24.69 -3.94
N VAL A 225 8.65 23.89 -4.31
CA VAL A 225 8.85 22.47 -4.66
C VAL A 225 9.62 22.35 -5.97
N GLU A 226 10.79 21.73 -5.90
CA GLU A 226 11.67 21.44 -7.03
C GLU A 226 11.43 20.04 -7.60
N LYS A 227 11.13 19.07 -6.71
CA LYS A 227 10.96 17.67 -7.08
C LYS A 227 10.00 16.96 -6.15
N VAL A 228 9.16 16.10 -6.73
CA VAL A 228 8.22 15.22 -5.99
C VAL A 228 8.33 13.82 -6.58
N LYS A 229 8.46 12.82 -5.72
CA LYS A 229 8.44 11.41 -6.12
C LYS A 229 7.68 10.59 -5.10
N LYS A 230 6.68 9.83 -5.55
CA LYS A 230 5.99 8.84 -4.71
C LYS A 230 6.95 7.71 -4.32
N ILE A 231 6.82 7.21 -3.09
CA ILE A 231 7.61 6.09 -2.57
C ILE A 231 6.67 4.90 -2.36
N ASP A 232 6.70 3.94 -3.28
CA ASP A 232 5.89 2.71 -3.23
C ASP A 232 6.64 1.59 -2.48
N LEU A 233 7.13 1.87 -1.26
CA LEU A 233 7.87 0.91 -0.44
C LEU A 233 7.28 0.76 0.97
N GLY A 234 7.18 -0.50 1.39
CA GLY A 234 6.76 -0.92 2.73
C GLY A 234 5.25 -1.14 2.88
N TRP A 235 4.87 -1.68 4.04
CA TRP A 235 3.51 -2.19 4.32
C TRP A 235 2.58 -1.17 4.99
N SER A 236 2.86 0.13 4.86
CA SER A 236 2.08 1.17 5.54
C SER A 236 0.75 1.46 4.82
N SER A 237 -0.23 1.95 5.57
CA SER A 237 -1.42 2.58 5.01
C SER A 237 -1.17 4.02 4.54
N ASP A 238 -0.05 4.62 4.96
CA ASP A 238 0.32 5.98 4.57
C ASP A 238 0.81 6.03 3.12
N THR A 239 0.36 7.04 2.39
CA THR A 239 0.99 7.41 1.11
C THR A 239 2.24 8.24 1.40
N LYS A 240 3.38 7.85 0.81
CA LYS A 240 4.68 8.47 1.09
C LYS A 240 5.22 9.17 -0.15
N TYR A 241 5.78 10.37 0.04
CA TYR A 241 6.43 11.16 -1.01
C TYR A 241 7.78 11.68 -0.53
N TYR A 242 8.80 11.50 -1.37
CA TYR A 242 10.01 12.33 -1.32
C TYR A 242 9.68 13.68 -1.95
N VAL A 243 10.05 14.76 -1.28
CA VAL A 243 9.89 16.13 -1.78
C VAL A 243 11.18 16.92 -1.58
N LYS A 244 11.74 17.50 -2.65
CA LYS A 244 12.81 18.51 -2.55
C LYS A 244 12.17 19.89 -2.66
N SER A 245 12.37 20.73 -1.64
CA SER A 245 11.87 22.11 -1.61
C SER A 245 12.83 23.01 -0.85
N ASN A 246 13.18 24.17 -1.43
CA ASN A 246 14.15 25.11 -0.88
C ASN A 246 15.51 24.44 -0.57
N ASP A 247 16.00 23.58 -1.47
CA ASP A 247 17.19 22.75 -1.29
C ASP A 247 17.19 21.79 -0.08
N VAL A 248 16.06 21.65 0.60
CA VAL A 248 15.86 20.67 1.68
C VAL A 248 15.06 19.47 1.15
N GLU A 249 15.50 18.27 1.54
CA GLU A 249 14.85 17.02 1.21
C GLU A 249 13.92 16.56 2.35
N TYR A 250 12.67 16.28 2.02
CA TYR A 250 11.62 15.90 2.95
C TYR A 250 11.00 14.55 2.62
N LEU A 251 10.52 13.89 3.65
CA LEU A 251 9.56 12.79 3.58
C LEU A 251 8.19 13.31 4.01
N LEU A 252 7.27 13.40 3.06
CA LEU A 252 5.85 13.70 3.31
C LEU A 252 5.08 12.39 3.43
N ARG A 253 4.46 12.16 4.58
CA ARG A 253 3.58 11.01 4.85
C ARG A 253 2.15 11.51 4.98
N ILE A 254 1.24 10.93 4.22
CA ILE A 254 -0.17 11.33 4.19
C ILE A 254 -1.01 10.14 4.62
N SER A 255 -1.92 10.36 5.56
CA SER A 255 -2.80 9.35 6.14
C SER A 255 -4.26 9.82 6.05
N ASP A 256 -5.18 8.86 5.91
CA ASP A 256 -6.62 9.11 6.05
C ASP A 256 -6.93 9.87 7.34
N ILE A 257 -7.81 10.87 7.26
CA ILE A 257 -8.16 11.74 8.39
C ILE A 257 -8.65 10.96 9.62
N LYS A 258 -9.24 9.77 9.43
CA LYS A 258 -9.69 8.92 10.55
C LYS A 258 -8.54 8.49 11.48
N TYR A 259 -7.30 8.51 11.00
CA TYR A 259 -6.10 8.17 11.78
C TYR A 259 -5.40 9.39 12.39
N LYS A 260 -5.94 10.61 12.22
CA LYS A 260 -5.29 11.87 12.64
C LYS A 260 -4.81 11.85 14.09
N GLU A 261 -5.62 11.38 15.04
CA GLU A 261 -5.24 11.37 16.46
C GLU A 261 -4.07 10.42 16.75
N ALA A 262 -4.08 9.24 16.14
CA ALA A 262 -2.98 8.28 16.27
C ALA A 262 -1.69 8.84 15.64
N LYS A 263 -1.80 9.51 14.48
CA LYS A 263 -0.67 10.13 13.78
C LYS A 263 -0.11 11.35 14.51
N LEU A 264 -0.94 12.12 15.20
CA LEU A 264 -0.47 13.20 16.07
C LEU A 264 0.36 12.65 17.23
N LYS A 265 -0.10 11.57 17.90
CA LYS A 265 0.68 10.89 18.95
C LYS A 265 2.00 10.33 18.42
N GLU A 266 1.99 9.75 17.22
CA GLU A 266 3.20 9.30 16.52
C GLU A 266 4.19 10.46 16.33
N PHE A 267 3.72 11.59 15.79
CA PHE A 267 4.54 12.79 15.57
C PHE A 267 5.09 13.39 16.87
N ASP A 268 4.28 13.43 17.93
CA ASP A 268 4.70 13.95 19.23
C ASP A 268 5.80 13.10 19.87
N LEU A 269 5.69 11.77 19.80
CA LEU A 269 6.74 10.87 20.25
C LEU A 269 8.02 11.03 19.43
N MET A 270 7.92 11.17 18.09
CA MET A 270 9.09 11.43 17.25
C MET A 270 9.83 12.71 17.67
N LYS A 271 9.13 13.78 18.07
CA LYS A 271 9.78 15.01 18.59
C LYS A 271 10.56 14.75 19.88
N ILE A 272 10.05 13.90 20.76
CA ILE A 272 10.73 13.53 22.02
C ILE A 272 11.99 12.71 21.71
N ILE A 273 11.88 11.73 20.80
CA ILE A 273 13.00 10.88 20.40
C ILE A 273 14.09 11.70 19.71
N TRP A 274 13.72 12.56 18.76
CA TRP A 274 14.67 13.39 18.01
C TRP A 274 15.54 14.27 18.93
N LYS A 275 14.96 14.81 20.02
CA LYS A 275 15.68 15.59 21.03
C LYS A 275 16.74 14.80 21.81
N LYS A 276 16.78 13.47 21.71
CA LYS A 276 17.79 12.61 22.33
C LYS A 276 19.04 12.41 21.46
N ASP A 277 19.19 13.18 20.38
CA ASP A 277 20.35 13.10 19.49
C ASP A 277 20.46 11.68 18.89
N ILE A 278 19.36 11.25 18.28
CA ILE A 278 19.25 10.01 17.52
C ILE A 278 19.28 10.41 16.05
N ASN A 279 20.10 9.73 15.25
CA ASN A 279 20.13 9.92 13.80
C ASN A 279 18.84 9.34 13.19
N MET A 280 17.81 10.16 13.11
CA MET A 280 16.49 9.82 12.57
C MET A 280 15.93 11.01 11.79
N SER A 281 14.84 10.77 11.06
CA SER A 281 14.11 11.87 10.42
C SER A 281 13.64 12.89 11.45
N GLN A 282 14.02 14.15 11.25
CA GLN A 282 13.56 15.27 12.06
C GLN A 282 12.08 15.52 11.78
N PRO A 283 11.21 15.59 12.81
CA PRO A 283 9.82 15.99 12.64
C PRO A 283 9.68 17.50 12.46
N PHE A 284 9.21 17.94 11.29
CA PHE A 284 9.01 19.36 10.96
C PHE A 284 7.60 19.85 11.27
N GLU A 285 6.60 19.13 10.76
CA GLU A 285 5.22 19.61 10.78
C GLU A 285 4.23 18.45 10.81
N PHE A 286 3.12 18.66 11.52
CA PHE A 286 1.92 17.82 11.45
C PHE A 286 0.73 18.72 11.16
N GLY A 287 -0.16 18.27 10.27
CA GLY A 287 -1.34 19.06 9.92
C GLY A 287 -2.40 18.28 9.18
N THR A 288 -3.39 19.01 8.69
CA THR A 288 -4.42 18.50 7.78
C THR A 288 -4.08 18.86 6.33
N PHE A 289 -4.50 18.03 5.39
CA PHE A 289 -4.15 18.15 3.98
C PHE A 289 -5.39 17.98 3.08
N LEU A 290 -5.40 18.63 1.91
CA LEU A 290 -6.45 18.54 0.89
C LEU A 290 -7.84 18.81 1.47
N GLY A 291 -8.01 20.01 2.03
CA GLY A 291 -9.29 20.46 2.59
C GLY A 291 -9.75 19.66 3.83
N GLY A 292 -8.81 19.06 4.58
CA GLY A 292 -9.12 18.33 5.81
C GLY A 292 -9.50 16.86 5.61
N LYS A 293 -9.44 16.34 4.38
CA LYS A 293 -9.73 14.93 4.07
C LYS A 293 -8.61 13.98 4.49
N TYR A 294 -7.41 14.50 4.73
CA TYR A 294 -6.25 13.74 5.17
C TYR A 294 -5.52 14.47 6.29
N SER A 295 -4.68 13.74 7.02
CA SER A 295 -3.63 14.28 7.87
C SER A 295 -2.26 14.01 7.25
N TYR A 296 -1.26 14.82 7.59
CA TYR A 296 0.10 14.60 7.13
C TYR A 296 1.12 14.77 8.24
N ILE A 297 2.23 14.04 8.11
CA ILE A 297 3.47 14.24 8.85
C ILE A 297 4.56 14.61 7.84
N LEU A 298 5.22 15.74 8.07
CA LEU A 298 6.39 16.18 7.31
C LEU A 298 7.66 15.94 8.14
N LEU A 299 8.60 15.22 7.55
CA LEU A 299 9.88 14.87 8.17
C LEU A 299 11.06 15.25 7.26
N SER A 300 12.28 15.39 7.80
CA SER A 300 13.47 15.35 6.93
C SER A 300 13.60 13.98 6.28
N TYR A 301 14.11 13.97 5.05
CA TYR A 301 14.51 12.75 4.38
C TYR A 301 15.90 12.33 4.87
N ILE A 302 16.07 11.05 5.21
CA ILE A 302 17.40 10.46 5.46
C ILE A 302 17.91 9.93 4.13
N LYS A 303 18.92 10.60 3.58
CA LYS A 303 19.57 10.19 2.34
C LYS A 303 20.53 9.02 2.61
N GLY A 304 20.48 8.00 1.77
CA GLY A 304 21.35 6.84 1.86
C GLY A 304 20.71 5.57 1.29
N ILE A 305 21.30 4.42 1.61
CA ILE A 305 20.84 3.10 1.15
C ILE A 305 20.39 2.28 2.35
N GLN A 306 19.28 1.57 2.21
CA GLN A 306 18.75 0.67 3.24
C GLN A 306 19.82 -0.34 3.68
N ALA A 307 20.08 -0.44 4.99
CA ALA A 307 21.19 -1.21 5.54
C ALA A 307 21.11 -2.69 5.13
N GLU A 308 19.93 -3.29 5.15
CA GLU A 308 19.68 -4.66 4.65
C GLU A 308 20.30 -4.95 3.26
N LYS A 309 20.38 -3.95 2.38
CA LYS A 309 20.86 -4.08 1.00
C LYS A 309 22.33 -3.69 0.79
N SER A 310 22.92 -2.93 1.71
CA SER A 310 24.25 -2.34 1.53
C SER A 310 25.26 -2.74 2.59
N LEU A 311 24.83 -3.27 3.73
CA LEU A 311 25.69 -3.53 4.88
C LEU A 311 26.89 -4.42 4.56
N LEU A 312 26.69 -5.47 3.74
CA LEU A 312 27.76 -6.39 3.33
C LEU A 312 28.79 -5.80 2.35
N LYS A 313 28.58 -4.58 1.87
CA LYS A 313 29.55 -3.87 1.01
C LYS A 313 30.65 -3.19 1.81
N TYR A 314 30.45 -3.01 3.11
CA TYR A 314 31.39 -2.36 4.01
C TYR A 314 32.29 -3.40 4.68
N ASP A 315 33.47 -2.99 5.12
CA ASP A 315 34.35 -3.86 5.89
C ASP A 315 33.76 -4.22 7.27
N VAL A 316 34.35 -5.24 7.89
CA VAL A 316 33.90 -5.78 9.19
C VAL A 316 33.92 -4.71 10.28
N ILE A 317 34.90 -3.80 10.27
CA ILE A 317 35.04 -2.74 11.28
C ILE A 317 33.87 -1.76 11.17
N THR A 318 33.53 -1.36 9.95
CA THR A 318 32.44 -0.43 9.65
C THR A 318 31.09 -1.07 9.96
N GLN A 319 30.86 -2.33 9.57
CA GLN A 319 29.64 -3.05 9.92
C GLN A 319 29.42 -3.12 11.44
N TYR A 320 30.49 -3.43 12.19
CA TYR A 320 30.44 -3.45 13.65
C TYR A 320 30.12 -2.07 14.23
N SER A 321 30.82 -1.04 13.77
CA SER A 321 30.64 0.35 14.22
C SER A 321 29.22 0.87 13.97
N LEU A 322 28.64 0.57 12.80
CA LEU A 322 27.25 0.89 12.49
C LEU A 322 26.28 0.16 13.44
N GLY A 323 26.56 -1.11 13.75
CA GLY A 323 25.82 -1.87 14.74
C GLY A 323 25.84 -1.20 16.10
N GLU A 324 27.05 -0.88 16.60
CA GLU A 324 27.25 -0.24 17.90
C GLU A 324 26.49 1.08 18.03
N LYS A 325 26.57 1.95 17.00
CA LYS A 325 25.77 3.18 16.94
C LYS A 325 24.26 2.91 17.00
N ALA A 326 23.77 1.90 16.29
CA ALA A 326 22.37 1.50 16.34
C ALA A 326 21.97 0.99 17.74
N GLY A 327 22.82 0.22 18.42
CA GLY A 327 22.58 -0.23 19.79
C GLY A 327 22.48 0.92 20.79
N ILE A 328 23.40 1.89 20.69
CA ILE A 328 23.42 3.09 21.54
C ILE A 328 22.14 3.93 21.33
N MET A 329 21.71 4.10 20.07
CA MET A 329 20.48 4.83 19.78
C MET A 329 19.23 4.13 20.33
N LEU A 330 19.13 2.80 20.20
CA LEU A 330 18.04 2.03 20.79
C LEU A 330 18.00 2.20 22.31
N LYS A 331 19.17 2.18 22.97
CA LYS A 331 19.28 2.43 24.41
C LYS A 331 18.76 3.82 24.79
N LYS A 332 19.06 4.85 23.99
CA LYS A 332 18.52 6.21 24.18
C LYS A 332 16.99 6.24 24.04
N ILE A 333 16.39 5.50 23.09
CA ILE A 333 14.93 5.38 22.95
C ILE A 333 14.33 4.74 24.21
N HIS A 334 14.91 3.64 24.69
CA HIS A 334 14.45 2.89 25.87
C HIS A 334 14.59 3.64 27.21
N GLN A 335 15.26 4.79 27.23
CA GLN A 335 15.24 5.70 28.37
C GLN A 335 13.92 6.48 28.50
N ILE A 336 13.10 6.53 27.46
CA ILE A 336 11.79 7.20 27.51
C ILE A 336 10.81 6.28 28.26
N LYS A 337 10.25 6.79 29.35
CA LYS A 337 9.29 6.07 30.20
C LYS A 337 7.85 6.49 29.89
N PRO A 338 6.87 5.62 30.12
CA PRO A 338 5.46 6.03 30.03
C PRO A 338 5.15 7.03 31.15
N ASP A 339 4.23 7.96 30.89
CA ASP A 339 3.79 8.95 31.89
C ASP A 339 3.04 8.32 33.07
N LYS A 340 2.53 7.11 32.87
CA LYS A 340 1.79 6.33 33.87
C LYS A 340 2.40 4.94 33.98
N GLU A 341 2.33 4.39 35.18
CA GLU A 341 2.68 2.99 35.40
C GLU A 341 1.73 2.08 34.59
N LEU A 342 2.30 1.05 33.99
CA LEU A 342 1.59 0.10 33.13
C LEU A 342 1.79 -1.30 33.70
N ASP A 343 0.70 -2.04 33.92
CA ASP A 343 0.77 -3.47 34.16
C ASP A 343 1.13 -4.19 32.85
N PHE A 344 2.42 -4.23 32.55
CA PHE A 344 2.92 -4.82 31.31
C PHE A 344 2.64 -6.32 31.24
N LYS A 345 2.75 -7.04 32.36
CA LYS A 345 2.50 -8.49 32.40
C LYS A 345 1.06 -8.77 31.99
N GLU A 346 0.09 -8.14 32.65
CA GLU A 346 -1.32 -8.36 32.34
C GLU A 346 -1.63 -7.99 30.88
N GLN A 347 -1.16 -6.82 30.42
CA GLN A 347 -1.37 -6.35 29.05
C GLN A 347 -0.76 -7.29 28.01
N TYR A 348 0.47 -7.75 28.24
CA TYR A 348 1.17 -8.62 27.30
C TYR A 348 0.62 -10.06 27.32
N THR A 349 0.23 -10.59 28.48
CA THR A 349 -0.47 -11.89 28.57
C THR A 349 -1.81 -11.85 27.83
N LYS A 350 -2.62 -10.80 28.00
CA LYS A 350 -3.86 -10.61 27.21
C LYS A 350 -3.57 -10.61 25.71
N LYS A 351 -2.49 -9.92 25.30
CA LYS A 351 -2.07 -9.87 23.90
C LYS A 351 -1.65 -11.23 23.35
N ILE A 352 -0.88 -12.02 24.10
CA ILE A 352 -0.49 -13.38 23.74
C ILE A 352 -1.74 -14.24 23.54
N ASN A 353 -2.66 -14.24 24.52
CA ASN A 353 -3.89 -15.04 24.44
C ASN A 353 -4.75 -14.65 23.23
N SER A 354 -4.87 -13.35 22.93
CA SER A 354 -5.55 -12.88 21.73
C SER A 354 -4.90 -13.41 20.44
N ARG A 355 -3.57 -13.41 20.35
CA ARG A 355 -2.84 -13.93 19.17
C ARG A 355 -3.05 -15.44 19.00
N ILE A 356 -2.96 -16.19 20.10
CA ILE A 356 -3.20 -17.64 20.11
C ILE A 356 -4.61 -17.95 19.62
N ASN A 357 -5.61 -17.24 20.15
CA ASN A 357 -7.01 -17.44 19.74
C ASN A 357 -7.19 -17.14 18.25
N GLN A 358 -6.64 -16.02 17.76
CA GLN A 358 -6.71 -15.67 16.34
C GLN A 358 -6.07 -16.75 15.45
N PHE A 359 -4.89 -17.24 15.83
CA PHE A 359 -4.20 -18.29 15.09
C PHE A 359 -5.02 -19.59 15.06
N ARG A 360 -5.48 -20.06 16.22
CA ARG A 360 -6.28 -21.30 16.30
C ARG A 360 -7.62 -21.20 15.58
N SER A 361 -8.18 -19.99 15.45
CA SER A 361 -9.41 -19.73 14.71
C SER A 361 -9.20 -19.51 13.20
N CYS A 362 -7.97 -19.36 12.71
CA CYS A 362 -7.74 -19.03 11.29
C CYS A 362 -7.77 -20.23 10.34
N GLY A 363 -7.86 -21.46 10.88
CA GLY A 363 -7.99 -22.69 10.10
C GLY A 363 -6.67 -23.30 9.62
N ILE A 364 -5.53 -22.63 9.81
CA ILE A 364 -4.20 -23.14 9.46
C ILE A 364 -3.65 -23.98 10.63
N LYS A 365 -3.20 -25.20 10.33
CA LYS A 365 -2.54 -26.07 11.30
C LYS A 365 -1.03 -26.01 11.13
N ASN A 366 -0.29 -25.79 12.23
CA ASN A 366 1.17 -25.81 12.23
C ASN A 366 1.68 -26.28 13.61
N GLU A 367 2.29 -27.45 13.65
CA GLU A 367 2.78 -28.09 14.89
C GLU A 367 3.90 -27.30 15.55
N LYS A 368 4.81 -26.72 14.76
CA LYS A 368 5.92 -25.88 15.25
C LYS A 368 5.38 -24.66 16.01
N ILE A 369 4.30 -24.05 15.52
CA ILE A 369 3.64 -22.91 16.21
C ILE A 369 2.97 -23.36 17.50
N GLU A 370 2.31 -24.51 17.53
CA GLU A 370 1.71 -25.03 18.77
C GLU A 370 2.77 -25.36 19.84
N GLU A 371 3.95 -25.83 19.44
CA GLU A 371 5.08 -25.98 20.35
C GLU A 371 5.57 -24.62 20.89
N MET A 372 5.74 -23.63 20.01
CA MET A 372 6.07 -22.25 20.43
C MET A 372 5.01 -21.65 21.39
N ILE A 373 3.73 -21.92 21.15
CA ILE A 373 2.63 -21.51 22.04
C ILE A 373 2.79 -22.15 23.41
N SER A 374 3.06 -23.45 23.45
CA SER A 374 3.28 -24.20 24.69
C SER A 374 4.48 -23.66 25.48
N TYR A 375 5.58 -23.36 24.77
CA TYR A 375 6.75 -22.70 25.36
C TYR A 375 6.42 -21.32 25.94
N VAL A 376 5.69 -20.47 25.22
CA VAL A 376 5.30 -19.14 25.70
C VAL A 376 4.42 -19.24 26.96
N LEU A 377 3.39 -20.10 26.95
CA LEU A 377 2.47 -20.24 28.08
C LEU A 377 3.15 -20.78 29.35
N SER A 378 4.11 -21.70 29.20
CA SER A 378 4.89 -22.24 30.33
C SER A 378 5.91 -21.25 30.90
N ASN A 379 6.22 -20.17 30.19
CA ASN A 379 7.25 -19.20 30.57
C ASN A 379 6.72 -17.78 30.85
N LEU A 380 5.41 -17.61 31.10
CA LEU A 380 4.81 -16.30 31.41
C LEU A 380 5.42 -15.58 32.62
N LYS A 381 6.08 -16.30 33.53
CA LYS A 381 6.85 -15.75 34.66
C LYS A 381 8.01 -14.82 34.22
N LEU A 382 8.49 -14.95 32.99
CA LEU A 382 9.51 -14.03 32.44
C LEU A 382 9.00 -12.58 32.34
N LEU A 383 7.68 -12.37 32.40
CA LEU A 383 7.08 -11.03 32.39
C LEU A 383 7.03 -10.38 33.78
N ASP A 384 7.45 -11.08 34.85
CA ASP A 384 7.39 -10.56 36.21
C ASP A 384 8.36 -9.40 36.41
N ASN A 385 7.86 -8.31 37.00
CA ASN A 385 8.63 -7.12 37.40
C ASN A 385 9.51 -6.53 36.29
N ARG A 386 9.07 -6.64 35.03
CA ARG A 386 9.83 -6.12 33.88
C ARG A 386 9.75 -4.59 33.82
N PRO A 387 10.86 -3.90 33.54
CA PRO A 387 10.81 -2.47 33.32
C PRO A 387 10.03 -2.16 32.04
N VAL A 388 9.39 -0.99 31.98
CA VAL A 388 8.67 -0.53 30.79
C VAL A 388 9.39 0.68 30.18
N CYS A 389 9.46 0.73 28.86
CA CYS A 389 10.02 1.84 28.09
C CYS A 389 9.33 1.99 26.73
N LEU A 390 9.55 3.12 26.07
CA LEU A 390 9.13 3.31 24.69
C LEU A 390 9.95 2.42 23.77
N HIS A 391 9.28 1.72 22.87
CA HIS A 391 9.90 0.94 21.80
C HIS A 391 9.83 1.71 20.47
N HIS A 392 10.80 1.45 19.59
CA HIS A 392 10.65 1.69 18.15
C HIS A 392 9.54 0.79 17.58
N GLY A 393 9.55 -0.49 17.95
CA GLY A 393 8.51 -1.48 17.64
C GLY A 393 8.79 -2.35 16.42
N ASP A 394 9.77 -1.97 15.60
CA ASP A 394 10.23 -2.71 14.40
C ASP A 394 11.73 -2.47 14.11
N TYR A 395 12.59 -2.68 15.11
CA TYR A 395 14.00 -2.31 15.05
C TYR A 395 14.89 -3.39 14.40
N HIS A 396 15.21 -3.25 13.12
CA HIS A 396 16.12 -4.14 12.38
C HIS A 396 16.71 -3.44 11.14
N VAL A 397 17.70 -4.05 10.48
CA VAL A 397 18.41 -3.50 9.31
C VAL A 397 17.52 -3.10 8.12
N GLY A 398 16.28 -3.62 8.04
CA GLY A 398 15.31 -3.21 7.03
C GLY A 398 14.70 -1.84 7.31
N ASN A 399 14.69 -1.39 8.57
CA ASN A 399 14.24 -0.06 9.00
C ASN A 399 15.42 0.83 9.38
N MET A 400 16.56 0.62 8.72
CA MET A 400 17.77 1.44 8.89
C MET A 400 18.34 1.83 7.53
N VAL A 401 18.98 3.00 7.48
CA VAL A 401 19.62 3.54 6.27
C VAL A 401 21.06 3.85 6.61
N ILE A 402 22.00 3.38 5.78
CA ILE A 402 23.40 3.82 5.84
C ILE A 402 23.50 5.09 5.00
N THR A 403 23.84 6.21 5.63
CA THR A 403 23.93 7.53 4.98
C THR A 403 25.19 7.65 4.12
N ASP A 404 25.23 8.68 3.28
CA ASP A 404 26.40 8.94 2.42
C ASP A 404 27.68 9.23 3.23
N GLU A 405 27.53 9.68 4.49
CA GLU A 405 28.60 9.89 5.47
C GLU A 405 28.93 8.63 6.30
N GLU A 406 28.50 7.46 5.85
CA GLU A 406 28.71 6.17 6.53
C GLU A 406 28.22 6.15 7.99
N ASN A 407 27.08 6.79 8.22
CA ASN A 407 26.39 6.74 9.51
C ASN A 407 25.10 5.92 9.41
N ILE A 408 24.60 5.41 10.54
CA ILE A 408 23.36 4.64 10.57
C ILE A 408 22.19 5.54 10.97
N GLY A 409 21.17 5.63 10.12
CA GLY A 409 19.93 6.36 10.35
C GLY A 409 18.78 5.41 10.65
N ILE A 410 17.98 5.71 11.67
CA ILE A 410 16.79 4.93 12.06
C ILE A 410 15.55 5.52 11.40
N ILE A 411 14.74 4.67 10.76
CA ILE A 411 13.52 5.07 10.05
C ILE A 411 12.31 4.22 10.48
N ASP A 412 11.11 4.67 10.08
CA ASP A 412 9.83 3.97 10.27
C ASP A 412 9.33 3.84 11.72
N PHE A 413 9.16 4.97 12.40
CA PHE A 413 8.59 5.08 13.75
C PHE A 413 7.07 4.86 13.83
N ASN A 414 6.47 4.06 12.95
CA ASN A 414 5.02 3.89 12.85
C ASN A 414 4.43 2.84 13.83
N ARG A 415 5.28 2.13 14.58
CA ARG A 415 4.94 0.98 15.45
C ARG A 415 5.28 1.20 16.93
N MET A 416 5.57 2.46 17.30
CA MET A 416 5.96 2.83 18.65
C MET A 416 4.90 2.45 19.69
N LYS A 417 5.35 1.88 20.80
CA LYS A 417 4.51 1.48 21.94
C LYS A 417 5.37 1.32 23.18
N TYR A 418 4.75 1.30 24.35
CA TYR A 418 5.46 1.00 25.59
C TYR A 418 5.51 -0.51 25.87
N GLY A 419 6.63 -1.02 26.36
CA GLY A 419 6.77 -2.40 26.81
C GLY A 419 8.13 -2.72 27.43
N ASP A 420 8.41 -4.01 27.63
CA ASP A 420 9.71 -4.49 28.09
C ASP A 420 10.80 -4.26 27.04
N PRO A 421 11.92 -3.58 27.36
CA PRO A 421 13.02 -3.34 26.43
C PRO A 421 13.55 -4.61 25.74
N LEU A 422 13.48 -5.77 26.41
CA LEU A 422 13.94 -7.03 25.81
C LEU A 422 13.02 -7.54 24.69
N TYR A 423 11.79 -7.03 24.61
CA TYR A 423 10.88 -7.32 23.51
C TYR A 423 11.48 -6.91 22.17
N GLU A 424 12.13 -5.75 22.03
CA GLU A 424 12.60 -5.25 20.72
C GLU A 424 13.61 -6.17 20.03
N PHE A 425 14.30 -7.01 20.79
CA PHE A 425 15.26 -7.98 20.29
C PHE A 425 14.63 -9.22 19.62
N ASN A 426 13.30 -9.34 19.63
CA ASN A 426 12.57 -10.39 18.89
C ASN A 426 12.84 -10.38 17.37
N ARG A 427 13.38 -9.27 16.84
CA ARG A 427 13.71 -9.09 15.41
C ARG A 427 15.21 -9.18 15.11
N LEU A 428 16.05 -9.49 16.10
CA LEU A 428 17.51 -9.59 15.93
C LEU A 428 17.90 -10.55 14.80
N TYR A 429 17.19 -11.67 14.67
CA TYR A 429 17.45 -12.67 13.65
C TYR A 429 17.44 -12.10 12.22
N PHE A 430 16.59 -11.12 11.92
CA PHE A 430 16.59 -10.45 10.62
C PHE A 430 17.87 -9.67 10.35
N SER A 431 18.46 -9.07 11.39
CA SER A 431 19.75 -8.39 11.26
C SER A 431 20.90 -9.39 11.19
N PHE A 432 20.82 -10.47 11.97
CA PHE A 432 21.82 -11.53 12.02
C PHE A 432 22.01 -12.23 10.68
N ARG A 433 20.92 -12.58 10.00
CA ARG A 433 20.95 -13.21 8.67
C ARG A 433 21.67 -12.38 7.62
N ILE A 434 21.65 -11.06 7.76
CA ILE A 434 22.35 -10.14 6.86
C ILE A 434 23.80 -9.95 7.30
N SER A 435 24.02 -9.62 8.57
CA SER A 435 25.37 -9.43 9.13
C SER A 435 25.42 -9.76 10.61
N LYS A 436 26.15 -10.85 10.94
CA LYS A 436 26.48 -11.23 12.31
C LYS A 436 27.28 -10.13 13.01
N VAL A 437 28.21 -9.51 12.30
CA VAL A 437 29.12 -8.47 12.79
C VAL A 437 28.36 -7.23 13.24
N PHE A 438 27.42 -6.74 12.42
CA PHE A 438 26.54 -5.64 12.79
C PHE A 438 25.66 -5.99 13.98
N THR A 439 25.10 -7.20 13.99
CA THR A 439 24.20 -7.66 15.07
C THR A 439 24.94 -7.75 16.40
N LYS A 440 26.19 -8.24 16.40
CA LYS A 440 27.10 -8.18 17.55
C LYS A 440 27.32 -6.74 18.01
N GLY A 441 27.70 -5.84 17.10
CA GLY A 441 27.85 -4.42 17.41
C GLY A 441 26.61 -3.81 18.04
N LEU A 442 25.41 -4.11 17.52
CA LEU A 442 24.14 -3.62 18.07
C LEU A 442 23.93 -4.07 19.53
N LEU A 443 24.19 -5.34 19.83
CA LEU A 443 24.11 -5.86 21.19
C LEU A 443 25.15 -5.21 22.10
N ASP A 444 26.39 -5.10 21.63
CA ASP A 444 27.50 -4.47 22.37
C ASP A 444 27.18 -3.01 22.69
N GLY A 445 26.71 -2.23 21.72
CA GLY A 445 26.33 -0.83 21.91
C GLY A 445 25.13 -0.63 22.86
N TYR A 446 24.17 -1.56 22.86
CA TYR A 446 23.01 -1.49 23.74
C TYR A 446 23.35 -1.90 25.19
N PHE A 447 23.98 -3.07 25.35
CA PHE A 447 24.28 -3.66 26.66
C PHE A 447 25.61 -3.18 27.27
N GLY A 448 26.46 -2.51 26.50
CA GLY A 448 27.79 -2.09 26.94
C GLY A 448 28.80 -3.26 26.96
N GLY A 449 28.67 -4.20 26.02
CA GLY A 449 29.54 -5.36 25.88
C GLY A 449 29.29 -6.52 26.86
N ILE A 450 28.31 -6.40 27.76
CA ILE A 450 27.98 -7.44 28.75
C ILE A 450 26.51 -7.85 28.58
N LEU A 451 26.29 -9.04 28.01
CA LEU A 451 24.94 -9.58 27.83
C LEU A 451 24.29 -9.96 29.17
N PRO A 452 22.96 -9.76 29.32
CA PRO A 452 22.22 -10.33 30.44
C PRO A 452 22.26 -11.87 30.41
N GLN A 453 22.44 -12.50 31.58
CA GLN A 453 22.57 -13.96 31.71
C GLN A 453 21.41 -14.74 31.07
N ASN A 454 20.19 -14.20 31.11
CA ASN A 454 18.99 -14.88 30.58
C ASN A 454 18.57 -14.33 29.20
N ILE A 455 19.44 -13.64 28.46
CA ILE A 455 19.05 -12.98 27.20
C ILE A 455 18.43 -13.95 26.20
N ASN A 456 18.95 -15.18 26.10
CA ASN A 456 18.41 -16.21 25.21
C ASN A 456 16.99 -16.62 25.58
N GLU A 457 16.67 -16.73 26.88
CA GLU A 457 15.30 -17.05 27.34
C GLU A 457 14.31 -15.96 26.92
N TYR A 458 14.69 -14.69 27.08
CA TYR A 458 13.84 -13.55 26.69
C TYR A 458 13.66 -13.44 25.18
N ILE A 459 14.74 -13.59 24.40
CA ILE A 459 14.64 -13.57 22.93
C ILE A 459 13.78 -14.74 22.47
N LYS A 460 14.00 -15.96 22.99
CA LYS A 460 13.18 -17.12 22.65
C LYS A 460 11.71 -16.89 22.97
N PHE A 461 11.42 -16.42 24.18
CA PHE A 461 10.06 -16.08 24.60
C PHE A 461 9.40 -15.02 23.70
N TYR A 462 10.06 -13.88 23.49
CA TYR A 462 9.47 -12.78 22.73
C TYR A 462 9.33 -13.11 21.25
N THR A 463 10.35 -13.72 20.65
CA THR A 463 10.30 -14.18 19.26
C THR A 463 9.14 -15.16 19.09
N SER A 464 9.08 -16.25 19.87
CA SER A 464 7.98 -17.23 19.80
C SER A 464 6.61 -16.58 20.00
N SER A 465 6.48 -15.60 20.90
CA SER A 465 5.22 -14.90 21.13
C SER A 465 4.78 -13.97 19.97
N VAL A 466 5.73 -13.50 19.16
CA VAL A 466 5.46 -12.60 18.02
C VAL A 466 5.09 -13.41 16.78
N VAL A 467 5.78 -14.50 16.48
CA VAL A 467 5.52 -15.32 15.28
C VAL A 467 4.12 -15.93 15.25
N ILE A 468 3.48 -16.17 16.40
CA ILE A 468 2.06 -16.61 16.48
C ILE A 468 1.13 -15.67 15.69
N ALA A 469 1.42 -14.37 15.66
CA ALA A 469 0.59 -13.38 14.99
C ALA A 469 0.92 -13.21 13.49
N ASN A 470 2.03 -13.78 12.99
CA ASN A 470 2.49 -13.51 11.64
C ASN A 470 1.58 -14.14 10.59
N ILE A 471 1.09 -15.36 10.81
CA ILE A 471 0.17 -16.05 9.88
C ILE A 471 -1.15 -15.30 9.77
N THR A 472 -1.76 -14.93 10.89
CA THR A 472 -3.05 -14.24 10.89
C THR A 472 -2.95 -12.84 10.28
N TRP A 473 -1.79 -12.19 10.43
CA TRP A 473 -1.51 -10.91 9.79
C TRP A 473 -1.30 -11.04 8.27
N SER A 474 -0.55 -12.05 7.81
CA SER A 474 -0.30 -12.27 6.38
C SER A 474 -1.57 -12.63 5.60
N MET A 475 -2.57 -13.23 6.24
CA MET A 475 -3.89 -13.50 5.62
C MET A 475 -4.60 -12.24 5.14
N MET A 476 -4.25 -11.06 5.67
CA MET A 476 -4.80 -9.78 5.20
C MET A 476 -4.26 -9.35 3.82
N PHE A 477 -3.20 -10.00 3.32
CA PHE A 477 -2.47 -9.59 2.12
C PHE A 477 -2.53 -10.62 0.99
N GLY A 478 -2.75 -11.90 1.29
CA GLY A 478 -2.99 -12.93 0.29
C GLY A 478 -2.39 -14.28 0.63
N SER A 479 -2.57 -15.26 -0.26
CA SER A 479 -2.01 -16.61 -0.10
C SER A 479 -0.49 -16.63 -0.10
N ASP A 480 0.14 -15.83 -0.96
CA ASP A 480 1.59 -15.83 -1.14
C ASP A 480 2.30 -15.29 0.11
N ASP A 481 1.74 -14.25 0.74
CA ASP A 481 2.22 -13.72 2.01
C ASP A 481 2.07 -14.73 3.15
N VAL A 482 0.99 -15.54 3.14
CA VAL A 482 0.79 -16.62 4.12
C VAL A 482 1.84 -17.70 3.95
N GLU A 483 2.14 -18.11 2.72
CA GLU A 483 3.18 -19.10 2.44
C GLU A 483 4.56 -18.58 2.87
N PHE A 484 4.89 -17.33 2.52
CA PHE A 484 6.12 -16.68 2.96
C PHE A 484 6.23 -16.63 4.49
N ALA A 485 5.15 -16.29 5.18
CA ALA A 485 5.11 -16.25 6.64
C ALA A 485 5.35 -17.64 7.25
N ILE A 486 4.72 -18.70 6.71
CA ILE A 486 4.92 -20.08 7.18
C ILE A 486 6.37 -20.51 6.98
N ASN A 487 6.95 -20.26 5.81
CA ASN A 487 8.35 -20.60 5.52
C ASN A 487 9.31 -19.88 6.47
N SER A 488 9.09 -18.58 6.71
CA SER A 488 9.87 -17.79 7.65
C SER A 488 9.76 -18.30 9.10
N ILE A 489 8.58 -18.75 9.53
CA ILE A 489 8.38 -19.35 10.85
C ILE A 489 9.13 -20.67 10.97
N ASN A 490 9.07 -21.52 9.93
CA ASN A 490 9.72 -22.82 9.93
C ASN A 490 11.25 -22.69 10.05
N GLU A 491 11.85 -21.78 9.28
CA GLU A 491 13.29 -21.48 9.36
C GLU A 491 13.67 -20.97 10.76
N LEU A 492 12.92 -20.01 11.29
CA LEU A 492 13.15 -19.46 12.63
C LEU A 492 13.00 -20.51 13.74
N TYR A 493 12.03 -21.41 13.59
CA TYR A 493 11.86 -22.54 14.50
C TYR A 493 13.09 -23.45 14.48
N ASP A 494 13.57 -23.83 13.29
CA ASP A 494 14.70 -24.76 13.17
C ASP A 494 15.95 -24.14 13.81
N GLU A 495 16.21 -22.86 13.60
CA GLU A 495 17.33 -22.19 14.26
C GLU A 495 17.20 -22.14 15.79
N MET A 496 16.01 -21.85 16.32
CA MET A 496 15.84 -21.59 17.76
C MET A 496 15.47 -22.80 18.62
N TYR A 497 14.88 -23.83 18.02
CA TYR A 497 14.39 -25.02 18.71
C TYR A 497 15.17 -26.28 18.34
N VAL A 498 15.71 -26.36 17.11
CA VAL A 498 16.48 -27.53 16.66
C VAL A 498 17.98 -27.28 16.79
N ASN A 499 18.48 -26.17 16.25
CA ASN A 499 19.90 -25.83 16.28
C ASN A 499 20.36 -25.21 17.61
N ASP A 500 19.41 -24.84 18.48
CA ASP A 500 19.67 -24.14 19.75
C ASP A 500 20.56 -22.89 19.56
N LEU A 501 20.29 -22.11 18.50
CA LEU A 501 21.06 -20.90 18.18
C LEU A 501 20.99 -19.91 19.35
N LYS A 502 22.14 -19.65 19.96
CA LYS A 502 22.31 -18.72 21.08
C LYS A 502 22.92 -17.40 20.62
N VAL A 503 22.60 -16.33 21.33
CA VAL A 503 23.18 -15.01 21.08
C VAL A 503 24.70 -15.03 21.25
N GLU A 504 25.21 -15.84 22.19
CA GLU A 504 26.64 -16.02 22.45
C GLU A 504 27.37 -16.64 21.26
N ASP A 505 26.71 -17.48 20.46
CA ASP A 505 27.31 -18.04 19.25
C ASP A 505 27.68 -16.94 18.26
N TRP A 506 27.02 -15.79 18.33
CA TRP A 506 27.28 -14.64 17.47
C TRP A 506 28.54 -13.86 17.88
N TYR A 507 29.14 -14.19 19.02
CA TYR A 507 30.40 -13.61 19.50
C TYR A 507 31.63 -14.41 19.08
N THR A 508 31.45 -15.54 18.38
CA THR A 508 32.53 -16.42 17.90
C THR A 508 33.09 -16.05 16.52
N ILE A 509 32.85 -14.82 16.07
CA ILE A 509 33.18 -14.29 14.73
C ILE A 509 34.69 -14.31 14.46
#